data_AF-A0A429X8X3-F1
#
_entry.id   AF-A0A429X8X3-F1
#
_cell.length_a   1.000
_cell.length_b   1.000
_cell.length_c   1.000
_cell.angle_alpha   90.00
_cell.angle_beta   90.00
_cell.angle_gamma   90.00
#
_symmetry.space_group_name_H-M   'P 1'
#
loop_
_entity.id
_entity.type
_entity.pdbx_description
1 polymer ?
#
loop_
_entity_poly.entity_id
_entity_poly.type
_entity_poly.pdbx_seq_one_letter_code
_entity_poly.pdbx_strand_id
1 'polypeptide(L)'
;MIDEMDVASRHLNVCIHYIHNCGKCSKCKRTLLILDILGVIDKYKNVFKLEYFYSVKDAYINKVIAKNGSNELLKEIYDEMVKTKYLDKWKES
;
A
#
# COMPACT_ATOMS: atom_id res chain seq x y z
N MET A 1 3.53 15.13 -16.02
CA MET A 1 3.38 14.30 -14.81
C MET A 1 1.93 13.80 -14.59
N ILE A 2 1.15 13.60 -15.65
CA ILE A 2 -0.17 12.92 -15.60
C ILE A 2 -0.07 11.57 -16.33
N ASP A 3 0.73 11.50 -17.38
CA ASP A 3 0.95 10.32 -18.23
C ASP A 3 1.62 9.13 -17.48
N GLU A 4 2.70 9.39 -16.72
CA GLU A 4 3.44 8.31 -16.04
C GLU A 4 2.62 7.56 -14.98
N MET A 5 1.72 8.26 -14.28
CA MET A 5 0.83 7.64 -13.29
C MET A 5 -0.29 6.82 -13.96
N ASP A 6 -0.69 7.19 -15.17
CA ASP A 6 -1.66 6.45 -16.00
C ASP A 6 -1.03 5.19 -16.63
N VAL A 7 0.25 5.24 -17.02
CA VAL A 7 0.98 4.05 -17.47
C VAL A 7 1.19 3.06 -16.32
N ALA A 8 1.57 3.55 -15.13
CA ALA A 8 1.78 2.72 -13.95
C ALA A 8 0.48 2.03 -13.49
N SER A 9 -0.66 2.73 -13.51
CA SER A 9 -1.95 2.15 -13.10
C SER A 9 -2.39 0.96 -13.97
N ARG A 10 -1.91 0.89 -15.21
CA ARG A 10 -2.21 -0.17 -16.18
C ARG A 10 -1.22 -1.34 -16.21
N HIS A 11 0.03 -1.13 -15.79
CA HIS A 11 1.10 -2.12 -15.98
C HIS A 11 1.90 -2.46 -14.72
N LEU A 12 1.62 -1.83 -13.58
CA LEU A 12 2.37 -2.08 -12.36
C LEU A 12 2.22 -3.53 -11.89
N ASN A 13 3.33 -4.26 -11.86
CA ASN A 13 3.40 -5.63 -11.40
C ASN A 13 4.57 -5.82 -10.43
N VAL A 14 4.24 -6.07 -9.17
CA VAL A 14 5.21 -6.13 -8.06
C VAL A 14 5.14 -7.45 -7.31
N CYS A 15 4.24 -8.36 -7.71
CA CYS A 15 4.03 -9.60 -7.00
C CYS A 15 5.26 -10.50 -7.06
N ILE A 16 5.49 -11.25 -5.98
CA ILE A 16 6.59 -12.23 -5.89
C ILE A 16 6.11 -13.68 -5.96
N HIS A 17 4.80 -13.90 -6.07
CA HIS A 17 4.22 -15.25 -6.04
C HIS A 17 3.50 -15.62 -7.35
N TYR A 18 3.05 -14.62 -8.11
CA TYR A 18 2.23 -14.83 -9.29
C TYR A 18 2.57 -13.80 -10.36
N ILE A 19 2.16 -14.11 -11.59
CA ILE A 19 2.23 -13.18 -12.73
C ILE A 19 1.29 -11.98 -12.52
N HIS A 20 0.27 -12.07 -11.65
CA HIS A 20 -0.63 -10.95 -11.33
C HIS A 20 -0.48 -10.52 -9.86
N ASN A 21 -0.79 -9.25 -9.55
CA ASN A 21 -0.71 -8.77 -8.17
C ASN A 21 -1.75 -9.44 -7.27
N CYS A 22 -1.26 -10.21 -6.28
CA CYS A 22 -2.12 -10.96 -5.37
C CYS A 22 -2.74 -10.13 -4.24
N GLY A 23 -2.34 -8.87 -4.07
CA GLY A 23 -2.88 -7.97 -3.03
C GLY A 23 -2.40 -8.25 -1.60
N LYS A 24 -1.81 -9.42 -1.31
CA LYS A 24 -1.51 -9.87 0.07
C LYS A 24 -0.05 -10.21 0.39
N CYS A 25 0.83 -10.35 -0.61
CA CYS A 25 2.25 -10.60 -0.36
C CYS A 25 2.94 -9.36 0.21
N SER A 26 4.16 -9.49 0.73
CA SER A 26 4.91 -8.38 1.35
C SER A 26 5.08 -7.18 0.40
N LYS A 27 5.39 -7.42 -0.87
CA LYS A 27 5.52 -6.35 -1.88
C LYS A 27 4.16 -5.72 -2.21
N CYS A 28 3.12 -6.52 -2.50
CA CYS A 28 1.79 -5.98 -2.80
C CYS A 28 1.24 -5.15 -1.63
N LYS A 29 1.35 -5.60 -0.38
CA LYS A 29 0.87 -4.85 0.78
C LYS A 29 1.58 -3.52 0.96
N ARG A 30 2.90 -3.49 0.80
CA ARG A 30 3.68 -2.24 0.85
C ARG A 30 3.22 -1.26 -0.21
N THR A 31 3.17 -1.71 -1.46
CA THR A 31 2.74 -0.88 -2.59
C THR A 31 1.32 -0.36 -2.40
N LEU A 32 0.38 -1.23 -2.04
CA LEU A 32 -1.02 -0.86 -1.85
C LEU A 32 -1.20 0.10 -0.67
N LEU A 33 -0.49 -0.09 0.45
CA LEU A 33 -0.54 0.85 1.56
C LEU A 33 -0.02 2.24 1.18
N ILE A 34 1.06 2.34 0.40
CA ILE A 34 1.53 3.63 -0.12
C ILE A 34 0.51 4.28 -1.04
N LEU A 35 -0.09 3.52 -1.98
CA LEU A 35 -1.13 4.04 -2.87
C LEU A 35 -2.37 4.53 -2.11
N ASP A 36 -2.71 3.86 -1.02
CA ASP A 36 -3.81 4.23 -0.13
C ASP A 36 -3.50 5.50 0.67
N ILE A 37 -2.28 5.61 1.20
CA ILE A 37 -1.77 6.82 1.87
C ILE A 37 -1.85 8.04 0.92
N LEU A 38 -1.51 7.83 -0.35
CA LEU A 38 -1.58 8.86 -1.39
C LEU A 38 -3.00 9.15 -1.91
N GLY A 39 -4.01 8.37 -1.49
CA GLY A 39 -5.40 8.54 -1.92
C GLY A 39 -5.65 8.18 -3.38
N VAL A 40 -4.81 7.34 -3.99
CA VAL A 40 -4.90 6.96 -5.42
C VAL A 40 -5.11 5.46 -5.65
N ILE A 41 -5.32 4.67 -4.58
CA ILE A 41 -5.45 3.21 -4.66
C ILE A 41 -6.51 2.73 -5.66
N ASP A 42 -7.63 3.43 -5.79
CA ASP A 42 -8.72 3.07 -6.71
C ASP A 42 -8.31 3.10 -8.18
N LYS A 43 -7.29 3.88 -8.55
CA LYS A 43 -6.73 3.89 -9.91
C LYS A 43 -6.10 2.56 -10.29
N TYR A 44 -5.72 1.75 -9.30
CA TYR A 44 -4.98 0.50 -9.47
C TYR A 44 -5.86 -0.75 -9.34
N LYS A 45 -7.19 -0.60 -9.21
CA LYS A 45 -8.14 -1.73 -9.10
C LYS A 45 -8.11 -2.70 -10.28
N ASN A 46 -7.64 -2.26 -11.45
CA ASN A 46 -7.54 -3.09 -12.65
C ASN A 46 -6.31 -4.01 -12.62
N VAL A 47 -5.30 -3.72 -11.80
CA VAL A 47 -4.04 -4.49 -11.75
C VAL A 47 -3.76 -5.10 -10.38
N PHE A 48 -4.49 -4.71 -9.33
CA PHE A 48 -4.45 -5.33 -8.00
C PHE A 48 -5.81 -5.86 -7.57
N LYS A 49 -5.78 -6.99 -6.87
CA LYS A 49 -6.92 -7.52 -6.10
C LYS A 49 -7.05 -6.77 -4.77
N LEU A 50 -7.77 -5.64 -4.78
CA LEU A 50 -7.89 -4.74 -3.62
C LEU A 50 -8.64 -5.39 -2.46
N GLU A 51 -9.61 -6.27 -2.73
CA GLU A 51 -10.37 -7.01 -1.74
C GLU A 51 -9.46 -7.81 -0.79
N TYR A 52 -8.40 -8.42 -1.32
CA TYR A 52 -7.44 -9.15 -0.49
C TYR A 52 -6.57 -8.22 0.34
N PHE A 53 -6.23 -7.04 -0.18
CA PHE A 53 -5.49 -6.06 0.60
C PHE A 53 -6.32 -5.54 1.76
N TYR A 54 -7.58 -5.15 1.52
CA TYR A 54 -8.46 -4.67 2.58
C TYR A 54 -8.65 -5.73 3.68
N SER A 55 -8.73 -7.02 3.33
CA SER A 55 -8.82 -8.10 4.33
C SER A 55 -7.59 -8.23 5.25
N VAL A 56 -6.43 -7.65 4.89
CA VAL A 56 -5.19 -7.72 5.67
C VAL A 56 -4.61 -6.35 6.02
N LYS A 57 -5.32 -5.26 5.68
CA LYS A 57 -4.83 -3.87 5.76
C LYS A 57 -4.50 -3.49 7.21
N ASP A 58 -5.43 -3.72 8.13
CA ASP A 58 -5.25 -3.33 9.54
C ASP A 58 -4.11 -4.12 10.20
N ALA A 59 -4.04 -5.42 9.94
CA ALA A 59 -2.93 -6.26 10.40
C ALA A 59 -1.57 -5.75 9.86
N TYR A 60 -1.55 -5.27 8.61
CA TYR A 60 -0.35 -4.71 8.02
C TYR A 60 0.01 -3.33 8.60
N ILE A 61 -0.97 -2.45 8.83
CA ILE A 61 -0.79 -1.15 9.49
C ILE A 61 -0.22 -1.34 10.91
N ASN A 62 -0.81 -2.26 11.69
CA ASN A 62 -0.29 -2.60 13.02
C ASN A 62 1.15 -3.10 12.97
N LYS A 63 1.50 -3.90 11.94
CA LYS A 63 2.89 -4.34 11.73
C LYS A 63 3.81 -3.15 11.43
N VAL A 64 3.38 -2.18 10.61
CA VAL A 64 4.17 -0.97 10.31
C VAL A 64 4.45 -0.20 11.60
N ILE A 65 3.42 0.07 12.40
CA ILE A 65 3.54 0.78 13.68
C ILE A 65 4.48 0.04 14.64
N ALA A 66 4.32 -1.28 14.78
CA ALA A 66 5.10 -2.06 15.74
C ALA A 66 6.57 -2.30 15.35
N LYS A 67 6.92 -2.16 14.07
CA LYS A 67 8.24 -2.56 13.53
C LYS A 67 8.99 -1.45 12.80
N ASN A 68 8.51 -0.21 12.81
CA ASN A 68 9.18 0.94 12.19
C ASN A 68 10.58 1.21 12.78
N GLY A 69 10.84 0.87 14.05
CA GLY A 69 12.15 1.07 14.69
C GLY A 69 13.21 0.04 14.33
N SER A 70 12.85 -1.08 13.68
CA SER A 70 13.77 -2.18 13.37
C SER A 70 13.79 -2.55 11.88
N ASN A 71 13.10 -1.79 11.03
CA ASN A 71 13.01 -2.07 9.61
C ASN A 71 12.85 -0.77 8.82
N GLU A 72 13.88 -0.41 8.04
CA GLU A 72 13.93 0.86 7.30
C GLU A 72 12.73 1.04 6.35
N LEU A 73 12.34 -0.02 5.64
CA LEU A 73 11.19 0.04 4.73
C LEU A 73 9.88 0.31 5.46
N LEU A 74 9.71 -0.21 6.69
CA LEU A 74 8.52 0.07 7.49
C LEU A 74 8.60 1.45 8.14
N LYS A 75 9.81 1.93 8.43
CA LYS A 75 10.05 3.29 8.91
C LYS A 75 9.62 4.33 7.88
N GLU A 76 10.02 4.18 6.63
CA GLU A 76 9.62 5.10 5.54
C GLU A 76 8.08 5.15 5.38
N ILE A 77 7.42 3.99 5.43
CA ILE A 77 5.95 3.94 5.35
C ILE A 77 5.33 4.65 6.55
N TYR A 78 5.82 4.39 7.76
CA TYR A 78 5.34 5.02 8.97
C TYR A 78 5.51 6.54 8.95
N ASP A 79 6.68 7.02 8.52
CA ASP A 79 6.99 8.44 8.41
C ASP A 79 6.04 9.12 7.41
N GLU A 80 5.73 8.48 6.29
CA GLU A 80 4.73 9.00 5.34
C GLU A 80 3.32 8.98 5.92
N MET A 81 2.94 7.95 6.70
CA MET A 81 1.64 7.90 7.39
C MET A 81 1.48 9.05 8.38
N VAL A 82 2.53 9.40 9.12
CA VAL A 82 2.55 10.55 10.05
C VAL A 82 2.45 11.86 9.28
N LYS A 83 3.32 12.04 8.27
CA LYS A 83 3.38 13.24 7.43
C LYS A 83 2.04 13.57 6.75
N THR A 84 1.33 12.55 6.30
CA THR A 84 0.03 12.68 5.61
C THR A 84 -1.18 12.68 6.54
N LYS A 85 -0.98 12.57 7.86
CA LYS A 85 -2.04 12.38 8.87
C LYS A 85 -2.93 11.17 8.57
N TYR A 86 -2.37 10.15 7.93
CA TYR A 86 -3.09 8.95 7.55
C TYR A 86 -3.55 8.13 8.78
N LEU A 87 -2.78 8.18 9.87
CA LEU A 87 -3.15 7.50 11.12
C LEU A 87 -4.45 8.03 11.74
N ASP A 88 -4.75 9.32 11.55
CA ASP A 88 -5.99 9.91 12.07
C ASP A 88 -7.18 9.38 11.28
N LYS A 89 -7.07 9.42 9.93
CA LYS A 89 -8.09 8.87 9.02
C LYS A 89 -8.34 7.37 9.26
N TRP A 90 -7.29 6.60 9.48
CA TRP A 90 -7.40 5.17 9.71
C TRP A 90 -8.08 4.83 11.05
N LYS A 91 -7.92 5.64 12.10
CA LYS A 91 -8.60 5.42 13.38
C LYS A 91 -10.10 5.74 13.35
N GLU A 92 -10.53 6.52 12.37
CA GLU A 92 -11.93 6.94 12.17
C GLU A 92 -12.71 5.99 11.24
N SER A 93 -12.06 4.99 10.64
CA SER A 93 -12.65 4.07 9.65
C SER A 93 -13.11 2.73 10.20
#